data_AF-A0A809X7V2-F1
#
_entry.id   AF-A0A809X7V2-F1
#
_cell.length_a   1.000
_cell.length_b   1.000
_cell.length_c   1.000
_cell.angle_alpha   90.00
_cell.angle_beta   90.00
_cell.angle_gamma   90.00
#
_symmetry.space_group_name_H-M   'P 1'
#
loop_
_entity.id
_entity.type
_entity.pdbx_description
1 polymer ?
#
loop_
_entity_poly.entity_id
_entity_poly.type
_entity_poly.pdbx_seq_one_letter_code
_entity_poly.pdbx_strand_id
1 'polypeptide(L)'
;MPECLDDFIDESNPVRVIDVFVDALDLAELSFEGVAPAATGRPSYHPSVLLKLYIYGYLNRVQSSRRLEREAGRNVEAMWLLGRLTPDHKTIADFRKDNGLAQGMCTLRRTLP
;
A
#
# COMPACT_ATOMS: atom_id res chain seq x y z
N MET A 1 20.97 7.27 -20.81
CA MET A 1 20.86 6.92 -19.38
C MET A 1 19.46 6.37 -19.17
N PRO A 2 19.24 5.28 -18.42
CA PRO A 2 17.89 4.79 -18.21
C PRO A 2 17.10 5.83 -17.42
N GLU A 3 15.89 6.14 -17.86
CA GLU A 3 14.99 7.08 -17.20
C GLU A 3 14.65 6.54 -15.81
N CYS A 4 15.04 7.27 -14.77
CA CYS A 4 14.75 6.89 -13.40
C CYS A 4 13.26 7.11 -13.14
N LEU A 5 12.61 6.24 -12.36
CA LEU A 5 11.19 6.43 -12.04
C LEU A 5 10.93 7.79 -11.36
N ASP A 6 11.96 8.37 -10.72
CA ASP A 6 11.93 9.72 -10.14
C ASP A 6 11.66 10.83 -11.17
N ASP A 7 12.04 10.64 -12.44
CA ASP A 7 11.85 11.64 -13.50
C ASP A 7 10.37 11.77 -13.93
N PHE A 8 9.54 10.79 -13.55
CA PHE A 8 8.11 10.75 -13.89
C PHE A 8 7.20 11.25 -12.75
N ILE A 9 7.75 11.53 -11.57
CA ILE A 9 6.99 11.94 -10.40
C ILE A 9 7.51 13.27 -9.89
N ASP A 10 6.73 14.32 -10.16
CA ASP A 10 6.98 15.67 -9.67
C ASP A 10 7.15 15.69 -8.14
N GLU A 11 7.97 16.60 -7.63
CA GLU A 11 8.22 16.75 -6.19
C GLU A 11 6.93 17.08 -5.40
N SER A 12 5.95 17.70 -6.05
CA SER A 12 4.64 18.01 -5.46
C SER A 12 3.65 16.84 -5.51
N ASN A 13 4.00 15.70 -6.12
CA ASN A 13 3.09 14.58 -6.27
C ASN A 13 2.77 13.97 -4.88
N PRO A 14 1.48 13.75 -4.55
CA PRO A 14 1.05 13.18 -3.27
C PRO A 14 1.70 11.83 -2.95
N VAL A 15 2.16 11.08 -3.94
CA VAL A 15 2.83 9.79 -3.77
C VAL A 15 4.11 9.90 -2.93
N ARG A 16 4.88 10.99 -3.07
CA ARG A 16 6.07 11.24 -2.25
C ARG A 16 5.72 11.49 -0.78
N VAL A 17 4.57 12.12 -0.53
CA VAL A 17 4.05 12.32 0.83
C VAL A 17 3.70 10.97 1.47
N ILE A 18 3.13 10.03 0.71
CA ILE A 18 2.83 8.67 1.21
C ILE A 18 4.11 7.95 1.62
N ASP A 19 5.16 8.06 0.81
CA ASP A 19 6.45 7.41 1.05
C ASP A 19 7.09 7.91 2.36
N VAL A 20 7.26 9.23 2.48
CA VAL A 20 7.81 9.88 3.68
C VAL A 20 6.93 9.66 4.90
N PHE A 21 5.60 9.70 4.73
CA PHE A 21 4.67 9.48 5.84
C PHE A 21 4.81 8.07 6.39
N VAL A 22 4.82 7.04 5.55
CA VAL A 22 4.96 5.66 6.01
C VAL A 22 6.34 5.38 6.58
N ASP A 23 7.40 5.98 6.03
CA ASP A 23 8.76 5.83 6.56
C ASP A 23 8.96 6.55 7.91
N ALA A 24 8.19 7.61 8.16
CA ALA A 24 8.16 8.29 9.46
C ALA A 24 7.28 7.60 10.52
N LEU A 25 6.43 6.65 10.13
CA LEU A 25 5.60 5.89 11.06
C LEU A 25 6.41 4.75 11.70
N ASP A 26 6.36 4.66 13.03
CA ASP A 26 6.84 3.48 13.72
C ASP A 26 5.82 2.34 13.58
N LEU A 27 6.07 1.48 12.58
CA LEU A 27 5.23 0.32 12.30
C LEU A 27 5.28 -0.74 13.42
N ALA A 28 6.32 -0.73 14.26
CA ALA A 28 6.40 -1.61 15.42
C ALA A 28 5.46 -1.14 16.55
N GLU A 29 5.31 0.18 16.73
CA GLU A 29 4.40 0.77 17.72
C GLU A 29 2.93 0.67 17.30
N LEU A 30 2.65 0.70 15.99
CA LEU A 30 1.29 0.59 15.42
C LEU A 30 0.67 -0.82 15.50
N SER A 31 1.28 -1.76 16.22
CA SER A 31 0.80 -3.14 16.38
C SER A 31 0.57 -3.87 15.05
N PHE A 32 1.37 -3.57 14.02
CA PHE A 32 1.45 -4.42 12.82
C PHE A 32 2.20 -5.73 13.16
N GLU A 33 1.80 -6.41 14.24
CA GLU A 33 2.34 -7.69 14.72
C GLU A 33 1.95 -8.86 13.78
N GLY A 34 1.06 -8.62 12.82
CA GLY A 34 0.53 -9.60 11.87
C GLY A 34 1.47 -10.03 10.74
N VAL A 35 2.79 -9.86 10.89
CA VAL A 35 3.79 -10.45 9.96
C VAL A 35 4.59 -11.54 10.66
N ALA A 36 3.95 -12.33 11.54
CA ALA A 36 4.48 -13.65 11.85
C ALA A 36 4.39 -14.49 10.56
N PRO A 37 5.51 -15.02 10.03
CA PRO A 37 5.49 -15.78 8.79
C PRO A 37 4.57 -16.99 8.96
N ALA A 38 3.50 -17.07 8.17
CA ALA A 38 2.90 -18.38 7.93
C ALA A 38 4.01 -19.25 7.29
N ALA A 39 4.26 -20.43 7.84
CA ALA A 39 5.34 -21.36 7.45
C ALA A 39 5.25 -21.87 5.97
N THR A 40 4.40 -21.27 5.15
CA THR A 40 4.13 -21.59 3.75
C THR A 40 4.66 -20.50 2.81
N GLY A 41 5.98 -20.29 2.84
CA GLY A 41 6.81 -20.23 1.63
C GLY A 41 6.73 -19.06 0.63
N ARG A 42 5.90 -18.02 0.80
CA ARG A 42 6.01 -16.78 -0.01
C ARG A 42 6.74 -15.69 0.78
N PRO A 43 7.66 -14.93 0.16
CA PRO A 43 8.34 -13.84 0.84
C PRO A 43 7.29 -12.87 1.38
N SER A 44 7.29 -12.67 2.69
CA SER A 44 6.42 -11.70 3.35
C SER A 44 6.85 -10.30 2.89
N TYR A 45 5.97 -9.59 2.21
CA TYR A 45 6.18 -8.17 1.93
C TYR A 45 6.36 -7.42 3.26
N HIS A 46 7.27 -6.44 3.29
CA HIS A 46 7.40 -5.57 4.45
C HIS A 46 6.06 -4.82 4.65
N PRO A 47 5.54 -4.69 5.89
CA PRO A 47 4.23 -4.07 6.14
C PRO A 47 4.16 -2.62 5.62
N SER A 48 5.30 -1.91 5.55
CA SER A 48 5.38 -0.58 4.93
C SER A 48 4.92 -0.58 3.47
N VAL A 49 5.28 -1.59 2.68
CA VAL A 49 4.92 -1.67 1.24
C VAL A 49 3.41 -1.83 1.09
N LEU A 50 2.80 -2.70 1.89
CA LEU A 50 1.36 -2.92 1.87
C LEU A 50 0.60 -1.70 2.40
N LEU A 51 1.13 -1.00 3.40
CA LEU A 51 0.56 0.24 3.92
C LEU A 51 0.64 1.38 2.90
N LYS A 52 1.78 1.56 2.22
CA LYS A 52 1.96 2.54 1.12
C LYS A 52 0.92 2.32 0.02
N LEU A 53 0.75 1.07 -0.44
CA LEU A 53 -0.27 0.71 -1.42
C LEU A 53 -1.69 0.97 -0.91
N TYR A 54 -1.94 0.75 0.38
CA TYR A 54 -3.25 0.96 0.97
C TYR A 54 -3.64 2.45 1.01
N ILE A 55 -2.72 3.31 1.44
CA ILE A 55 -2.91 4.76 1.45
C ILE A 55 -3.07 5.28 0.01
N TYR A 56 -2.24 4.80 -0.92
CA TYR A 56 -2.37 5.11 -2.35
C TYR A 56 -3.77 4.76 -2.89
N GLY A 57 -4.26 3.58 -2.56
CA GLY A 57 -5.60 3.14 -2.94
C GLY A 57 -6.70 4.02 -2.37
N TYR A 58 -6.56 4.49 -1.14
CA TYR A 58 -7.53 5.38 -0.52
C TYR A 58 -7.59 6.75 -1.19
N LEU A 59 -6.44 7.37 -1.43
CA LEU A 59 -6.34 8.67 -2.11
C LEU A 59 -6.88 8.60 -3.54
N ASN A 60 -6.57 7.52 -4.26
CA ASN A 60 -7.04 7.31 -5.62
C ASN A 60 -8.46 6.69 -5.72
N ARG A 61 -9.16 6.55 -4.58
CA ARG A 61 -10.50 5.93 -4.48
C ARG A 61 -10.57 4.50 -5.07
N VAL A 62 -9.46 3.77 -5.07
CA VAL A 62 -9.34 2.37 -5.49
C VAL A 62 -9.39 1.46 -4.27
N GLN A 63 -10.58 0.93 -3.96
CA GLN A 63 -10.81 0.09 -2.79
C GLN A 63 -10.71 -1.42 -3.07
N SER A 64 -10.74 -1.84 -4.33
CA SER A 64 -10.68 -3.26 -4.68
C SER A 64 -9.22 -3.73 -4.69
N SER A 65 -8.92 -4.80 -3.94
CA SER A 65 -7.58 -5.41 -3.92
C SER A 65 -7.11 -5.84 -5.32
N ARG A 66 -8.02 -6.39 -6.15
CA ARG A 66 -7.75 -6.73 -7.55
C ARG A 66 -7.44 -5.51 -8.42
N ARG A 67 -8.06 -4.37 -8.13
CA ARG A 67 -7.74 -3.12 -8.84
C ARG A 67 -6.39 -2.57 -8.36
N LEU A 68 -6.08 -2.66 -7.07
CA LEU A 68 -4.78 -2.24 -6.52
C LEU A 68 -3.63 -3.07 -7.09
N GLU A 69 -3.79 -4.38 -7.21
CA GLU A 69 -2.82 -5.26 -7.88
C GLU A 69 -2.54 -4.80 -9.32
N ARG A 70 -3.60 -4.48 -10.07
CA ARG A 70 -3.46 -3.96 -11.45
C ARG A 70 -2.78 -2.59 -11.49
N GLU A 71 -3.11 -1.69 -10.57
CA GLU A 71 -2.47 -0.37 -10.47
C GLU A 71 -0.98 -0.52 -10.14
N ALA A 72 -0.62 -1.38 -9.19
CA ALA A 72 0.78 -1.66 -8.82
C ALA A 72 1.64 -2.13 -10.02
N GLY A 73 1.05 -2.87 -10.96
CA GLY A 73 1.75 -3.36 -12.14
C GLY A 73 1.72 -2.46 -13.38
N ARG A 74 0.93 -1.37 -13.39
CA ARG A 74 0.71 -0.55 -14.61
C ARG A 74 0.93 0.94 -14.40
N ASN A 75 0.72 1.43 -13.20
CA ASN A 75 0.73 2.85 -12.89
C ASN A 75 2.13 3.22 -12.40
N VAL A 76 2.77 4.17 -13.08
CA VAL A 76 4.14 4.61 -12.77
C VAL A 76 4.25 5.12 -11.34
N GLU A 77 3.22 5.78 -10.82
CA GLU A 77 3.15 6.22 -9.43
C GLU A 77 3.22 5.07 -8.44
N ALA A 78 2.40 4.05 -8.67
CA ALA A 78 2.35 2.87 -7.81
C ALA A 78 3.64 2.03 -7.96
N MET A 79 4.18 1.95 -9.17
CA MET A 79 5.46 1.28 -9.43
C MET A 79 6.62 2.00 -8.73
N TRP A 80 6.64 3.33 -8.68
CA TRP A 80 7.65 4.07 -7.93
C TRP A 80 7.48 3.84 -6.43
N LEU A 81 6.25 4.03 -5.91
CA LEU A 81 5.96 3.93 -4.48
C LEU A 81 6.27 2.54 -3.89
N LEU A 82 6.07 1.50 -4.70
CA LEU A 82 6.31 0.12 -4.29
C LEU A 82 7.67 -0.42 -4.74
N GLY A 83 8.52 0.39 -5.38
CA GLY A 83 9.79 -0.09 -5.92
C GLY A 83 9.62 -1.22 -6.95
N ARG A 84 8.58 -1.15 -7.77
CA ARG A 84 8.14 -2.15 -8.76
C ARG A 84 7.67 -3.48 -8.18
N LEU A 85 7.38 -3.54 -6.88
CA LEU A 85 6.72 -4.68 -6.26
C LEU A 85 5.23 -4.69 -6.62
N THR A 86 4.72 -5.87 -7.01
CA THR A 86 3.32 -6.07 -7.34
C THR A 86 2.71 -7.10 -6.38
N PRO A 87 2.27 -6.68 -5.19
CA PRO A 87 1.61 -7.57 -4.25
C PRO A 87 0.28 -8.09 -4.86
N ASP A 88 0.05 -9.39 -4.68
CA ASP A 88 -1.16 -10.08 -5.16
C ASP A 88 -2.40 -9.59 -4.39
N HIS A 89 -3.56 -9.55 -5.05
CA HIS A 89 -4.82 -9.15 -4.42
C HIS A 89 -5.13 -9.93 -3.14
N LYS A 90 -4.68 -11.20 -3.04
CA LYS A 90 -4.84 -12.01 -1.83
C LYS A 90 -4.03 -11.44 -0.68
N THR A 91 -2.76 -11.13 -0.89
CA THR A 91 -1.89 -10.48 0.12
C THR A 91 -2.46 -9.14 0.59
N ILE A 92 -2.98 -8.34 -0.34
CA ILE A 92 -3.61 -7.05 -0.01
C ILE A 92 -4.89 -7.26 0.83
N ALA A 93 -5.69 -8.26 0.50
CA ALA A 93 -6.92 -8.57 1.23
C ALA A 93 -6.63 -9.11 2.64
N ASP A 94 -5.64 -10.01 2.77
CA ASP A 94 -5.20 -10.58 4.04
C ASP A 94 -4.66 -9.46 4.95
N PHE A 95 -3.81 -8.58 4.42
CA PHE A 95 -3.30 -7.41 5.17
C PHE A 95 -4.41 -6.49 5.71
N ARG A 96 -5.49 -6.28 4.95
CA ARG A 96 -6.65 -5.48 5.40
C ARG A 96 -7.48 -6.17 6.48
N LYS A 97 -7.51 -7.50 6.46
CA LYS A 97 -8.24 -8.30 7.43
C LYS A 97 -7.51 -8.31 8.76
N ASP A 98 -6.19 -8.46 8.71
CA ASP A 98 -5.34 -8.62 9.89
C ASP A 98 -5.05 -7.27 10.56
N ASN A 99 -5.05 -6.17 9.80
CA ASN A 99 -4.83 -4.81 10.31
C ASN A 99 -6.13 -4.00 10.27
N GLY A 100 -6.95 -4.14 11.33
CA GLY A 100 -8.29 -3.56 11.46
C GLY A 100 -8.40 -2.03 11.27
N LEU A 101 -7.29 -1.28 11.36
CA LEU A 101 -7.24 0.14 11.00
C LEU A 101 -7.64 0.38 9.53
N ALA A 102 -7.39 -0.58 8.63
CA ALA A 102 -7.85 -0.52 7.25
C ALA A 102 -9.39 -0.65 7.13
N GLN A 103 -10.05 -1.37 8.04
CA GLN A 103 -11.51 -1.53 8.01
C GLN A 103 -12.24 -0.23 8.33
N GLY A 104 -11.74 0.56 9.31
CA GLY A 104 -12.34 1.84 9.70
C GLY A 104 -12.41 2.86 8.56
N MET A 105 -11.42 2.87 7.67
CA MET A 105 -11.40 3.76 6.51
C MET A 105 -12.38 3.35 5.39
N CYS A 106 -12.79 2.09 5.36
CA CYS A 106 -13.75 1.56 4.38
C CYS A 106 -15.21 1.67 4.86
N THR A 107 -15.45 1.66 6.17
CA THR A 107 -16.79 1.84 6.77
C THR A 107 -17.23 3.30 6.88
N LEU A 108 -16.32 4.28 6.86
CA LEU A 108 -16.64 5.71 6.90
C LEU A 108 -17.50 6.23 5.72
N ARG A 109 -17.72 5.41 4.66
CA ARG A 109 -18.62 5.75 3.55
C ARG A 109 -20.01 5.10 3.62
N ARG A 110 -20.30 4.27 4.63
CA ARG A 110 -21.63 3.66 4.82
C ARG A 110 -22.50 4.38 5.85
N THR A 111 -21.98 5.40 6.53
CA THR A 111 -22.70 6.16 7.57
C THR A 111 -22.45 7.66 7.45
N LEU A 112 -22.65 8.22 6.25
CA LEU A 112 -22.92 9.65 6.13
C LEU A 112 -24.29 9.76 5.42
N PRO A 113 -25.31 10.38 6.05
CA PRO A 113 -26.59 10.65 5.40
C PRO A 113 -26.44 11.62 4.22
#